data_AF-A0A7C4ME48-F1
#
_entry.id   AF-A0A7C4ME48-F1
#
_cell.length_a   1.000
_cell.length_b   1.000
_cell.length_c   1.000
_cell.angle_alpha   90.00
_cell.angle_beta   90.00
_cell.angle_gamma   90.00
#
_symmetry.space_group_name_H-M   'P 1'
#
loop_
_entity.id
_entity.type
_entity.pdbx_description
1 polymer ?
#
loop_
_entity_poly.entity_id
_entity_poly.type
_entity_poly.pdbx_seq_one_letter_code
_entity_poly.pdbx_strand_id
1 'polypeptide(L)'
;MSGLSAERIVKLFEEDTRSRKKLAELLLIEPDIRLAMINAIIRDVATKDDIKNMATKDDVERLRIMLNDSIGRLETRINGIEARIGSLEGRVGRLEGQMSLFIKMFIAFNLPILLGIIGILLKLVFL
;
A
#
# COMPACT_ATOMS: atom_id res chain seq x y z
N MET A 1 44.04 12.34 -65.23
CA MET A 1 43.99 12.51 -63.77
C MET A 1 42.57 12.15 -63.34
N SER A 2 42.36 10.98 -62.76
CA SER A 2 41.07 10.64 -62.14
C SER A 2 40.86 11.64 -61.00
N GLY A 3 39.94 12.58 -61.19
CA GLY A 3 39.64 13.61 -60.19
C GLY A 3 39.23 12.97 -58.87
N LEU A 4 39.52 13.63 -57.76
CA LEU A 4 38.95 13.22 -56.47
C LEU A 4 37.42 13.27 -56.59
N SER A 5 36.76 12.12 -56.46
CA SER A 5 35.30 12.05 -56.27
C SER A 5 34.96 12.06 -54.78
N ALA A 6 33.74 12.48 -54.44
CA ALA A 6 33.23 12.44 -53.07
C ALA A 6 33.29 11.01 -52.49
N GLU A 7 32.96 9.98 -53.28
CA GLU A 7 33.07 8.59 -52.83
C GLU A 7 34.52 8.19 -52.55
N ARG A 8 35.49 8.65 -53.35
CA ARG A 8 36.90 8.36 -53.11
C ARG A 8 37.40 9.01 -51.83
N ILE A 9 36.93 10.23 -51.53
CA ILE A 9 37.25 10.93 -50.28
C ILE A 9 36.70 10.17 -49.08
N VAL A 10 35.44 9.74 -49.12
CA VAL A 10 34.82 8.95 -48.03
C VAL A 10 35.60 7.66 -47.79
N LYS A 11 35.94 6.93 -48.85
CA LYS A 11 36.73 5.68 -48.73
C LYS A 11 38.10 5.88 -48.07
N LEU A 12 38.79 6.99 -48.39
CA LEU A 12 40.07 7.33 -47.77
C LEU A 12 39.92 7.64 -46.27
N PHE A 13 38.83 8.30 -45.87
CA PHE A 13 38.51 8.46 -44.45
C PHE A 13 38.14 7.14 -43.79
N GLU A 14 37.41 6.24 -44.46
CA GLU A 14 37.07 4.93 -43.89
C GLU A 14 38.30 4.04 -43.61
N GLU A 15 39.31 4.13 -44.47
CA GLU A 15 40.56 3.38 -44.35
C GLU A 15 41.50 3.94 -43.24
N ASP A 16 41.44 5.25 -42.93
CA ASP A 16 42.26 5.88 -41.88
C ASP A 16 41.48 6.41 -40.66
N THR A 17 41.64 5.70 -39.53
CA THR A 17 41.03 6.07 -38.25
C THR A 17 41.52 7.41 -37.70
N ARG A 18 42.76 7.82 -37.95
CA ARG A 18 43.29 9.11 -37.47
C ARG A 18 42.60 10.27 -38.19
N SER A 19 42.47 10.16 -39.51
CA SER A 19 41.74 11.13 -40.33
C SER A 19 40.28 11.26 -39.92
N ARG A 20 39.57 10.15 -39.62
CA ARG A 20 38.19 10.22 -39.07
C ARG A 20 38.11 10.97 -37.76
N LYS A 21 39.00 10.66 -36.81
CA LYS A 21 39.04 11.36 -35.52
C LYS A 21 39.31 12.85 -35.70
N LYS A 22 40.25 13.20 -36.59
CA LYS A 22 40.57 14.60 -36.88
C LYS A 22 39.40 15.33 -37.54
N LEU A 23 38.69 14.68 -38.47
CA LEU A 23 37.49 15.23 -39.07
C LEU A 23 36.39 15.46 -38.02
N ALA A 24 36.15 14.48 -37.14
CA ALA A 24 35.19 14.64 -36.04
C ALA A 24 35.56 15.78 -35.09
N GLU A 25 36.83 15.93 -34.73
CA GLU A 25 37.31 17.07 -33.93
C GLU A 25 37.03 18.41 -34.63
N LEU A 26 37.32 18.51 -35.92
CA LEU A 26 37.07 19.74 -36.70
C LEU A 26 35.58 20.08 -36.74
N LEU A 27 34.72 19.07 -36.96
CA LEU A 27 33.26 19.24 -36.95
C LEU A 27 32.72 19.67 -35.57
N LEU A 28 33.35 19.22 -34.47
CA LEU A 28 32.94 19.59 -33.10
C LEU A 28 33.41 20.99 -32.68
N ILE A 29 34.47 21.50 -33.29
CA ILE A 29 34.99 22.86 -33.01
C ILE A 29 34.05 23.91 -33.62
N GLU A 30 33.45 23.61 -34.77
CA GLU A 30 32.48 24.48 -35.44
C GLU A 30 31.22 24.71 -34.58
N PRO A 31 30.94 25.95 -34.13
CA PRO A 31 29.81 26.26 -33.26
C PRO A 31 28.46 25.80 -33.81
N ASP A 32 28.22 25.97 -35.11
CA ASP A 32 26.93 25.67 -35.75
C ASP A 32 26.67 24.16 -35.84
N ILE A 33 27.71 23.39 -36.20
CA ILE A 33 27.63 21.93 -36.29
C ILE A 33 27.43 21.34 -34.89
N ARG A 34 28.18 21.84 -33.91
CA ARG A 34 28.00 21.47 -32.50
C ARG A 34 26.61 21.79 -31.98
N LEU A 35 26.06 22.96 -32.31
CA LEU A 35 24.70 23.33 -31.91
C LEU A 35 23.64 22.44 -32.57
N ALA A 36 23.80 22.12 -33.86
CA ALA A 36 22.93 21.20 -34.57
C ALA A 36 22.96 19.79 -33.94
N MET A 37 24.16 19.29 -33.59
CA MET A 37 24.32 18.01 -32.89
C MET A 37 23.68 18.02 -31.50
N ILE A 38 23.91 19.07 -30.70
CA ILE A 38 23.29 19.22 -29.37
C ILE A 38 21.77 19.24 -29.48
N ASN A 39 21.21 20.02 -30.41
CA ASN A 39 19.76 20.09 -30.61
C ASN A 39 19.16 18.76 -31.08
N ALA A 40 19.90 17.99 -31.89
CA ALA A 40 19.49 16.63 -32.28
C ALA A 40 19.44 15.69 -31.07
N ILE A 41 20.45 15.74 -30.19
CA ILE A 41 20.56 14.88 -29.01
C ILE A 41 19.56 15.27 -27.91
N ILE A 42 19.27 16.57 -27.73
CA ILE A 42 18.32 17.06 -26.71
C ILE A 42 16.93 16.43 -26.87
N ARG A 43 16.53 16.05 -28.09
CA ARG A 43 15.25 15.37 -28.34
C ARG A 43 15.18 13.97 -27.71
N ASP A 44 16.32 13.31 -27.54
CA ASP A 44 16.42 11.92 -27.06
C ASP A 44 16.89 11.83 -25.60
N VAL A 45 17.26 12.96 -24.97
CA VAL A 45 17.76 13.02 -23.60
C VAL A 45 16.71 13.66 -22.70
N ALA A 46 16.38 12.98 -21.58
CA ALA A 46 15.50 13.55 -20.56
C ALA A 46 16.07 14.88 -20.04
N THR A 47 15.27 15.94 -20.13
CA THR A 47 15.63 17.27 -19.67
C THR A 47 15.43 17.40 -18.16
N LYS A 48 15.96 18.48 -17.56
CA LYS A 48 15.71 18.78 -16.14
C LYS A 48 14.22 18.98 -15.84
N ASP A 49 13.45 19.45 -16.82
CA ASP A 49 12.00 19.64 -16.67
C ASP A 49 11.26 18.29 -16.63
N ASP A 50 11.72 17.29 -17.38
CA ASP A 50 11.15 15.94 -17.36
C ASP A 50 11.35 15.24 -16.00
N ILE A 51 12.46 15.53 -15.33
CA ILE A 51 12.82 14.93 -14.03
C ILE A 51 12.14 15.68 -12.87
N LYS A 52 11.69 16.93 -13.07
CA LYS A 52 11.12 17.78 -12.01
C LYS A 52 9.87 17.19 -11.34
N ASN A 53 9.10 16.40 -12.09
CA ASN A 53 7.88 15.75 -11.61
C ASN A 53 8.10 14.29 -11.19
N MET A 54 9.34 13.81 -11.20
CA MET A 54 9.64 12.45 -10.72
C MET A 54 9.61 12.43 -9.19
N ALA A 55 8.95 11.41 -8.64
CA ALA A 55 8.95 11.19 -7.20
C ALA A 55 10.39 11.02 -6.70
N THR A 56 10.74 11.83 -5.70
CA THR A 56 12.05 11.84 -5.09
C THR A 56 12.09 10.91 -3.87
N LYS A 57 13.30 10.67 -3.35
CA LYS A 57 13.47 9.94 -2.09
C LYS A 57 12.73 10.62 -0.92
N ASP A 58 12.64 11.96 -0.94
CA ASP A 58 11.95 12.73 0.08
C ASP A 58 10.44 12.51 0.05
N ASP A 59 9.86 12.37 -1.16
CA ASP A 59 8.44 12.05 -1.33
C ASP A 59 8.12 10.66 -0.77
N VAL A 60 9.00 9.69 -1.02
CA VAL A 60 8.89 8.33 -0.46
C VAL A 60 8.99 8.35 1.06
N GLU A 61 9.92 9.12 1.63
CA GLU A 61 10.07 9.22 3.08
C GLU A 61 8.85 9.90 3.73
N ARG A 62 8.28 10.95 3.10
CA ARG A 62 7.03 11.56 3.56
C ARG A 62 5.87 10.56 3.55
N LEU A 63 5.73 9.79 2.48
CA LEU A 63 4.73 8.72 2.40
C LEU A 63 4.91 7.69 3.52
N ARG A 64 6.16 7.31 3.81
CA ARG A 64 6.49 6.38 4.89
C ARG A 64 6.09 6.93 6.26
N ILE A 65 6.38 8.20 6.55
CA ILE A 65 5.99 8.85 7.81
C ILE A 65 4.46 8.88 7.95
N MET A 66 3.75 9.34 6.91
CA MET A 66 2.28 9.37 6.92
C MET A 66 1.65 7.98 7.10
N LEU A 67 2.26 6.95 6.51
CA LEU A 67 1.82 5.58 6.67
C LEU A 67 2.03 5.09 8.11
N ASN A 68 3.20 5.33 8.69
CA ASN A 68 3.47 4.96 10.08
C ASN A 68 2.52 5.66 11.06
N ASP A 69 2.24 6.95 10.85
CA ASP A 69 1.26 7.69 11.65
C ASP A 69 -0.14 7.10 11.54
N SER A 70 -0.53 6.70 10.32
CA SER A 70 -1.83 6.06 10.07
C SER A 70 -1.92 4.70 10.76
N ILE A 71 -0.85 3.92 10.72
CA ILE A 71 -0.74 2.63 11.43
C ILE A 71 -0.85 2.85 12.94
N GLY A 72 -0.13 3.81 13.52
CA GLY A 72 -0.21 4.10 14.96
C GLY A 72 -1.60 4.54 15.43
N ARG A 73 -2.33 5.28 14.59
CA ARG A 73 -3.75 5.61 14.87
C ARG A 73 -4.64 4.37 14.84
N LEU A 74 -4.40 3.44 13.93
CA LEU A 74 -5.14 2.18 13.85
C LEU A 74 -4.85 1.29 15.07
N GLU A 75 -3.59 1.17 15.48
CA GLU A 75 -3.20 0.44 16.70
C GLU A 75 -3.92 0.99 17.93
N THR A 76 -3.94 2.31 18.09
CA THR A 76 -4.66 2.96 19.21
C THR A 76 -6.15 2.63 19.20
N ARG A 77 -6.78 2.62 18.02
CA ARG A 77 -8.20 2.27 17.88
C ARG A 77 -8.45 0.79 18.19
N ILE A 78 -7.57 -0.10 17.74
CA ILE A 78 -7.65 -1.55 18.02
C ILE A 78 -7.55 -1.80 19.52
N ASN A 79 -6.56 -1.22 20.20
CA ASN A 79 -6.41 -1.34 21.65
C ASN A 79 -7.68 -0.84 22.39
N GLY A 80 -8.27 0.26 21.90
CA GLY A 80 -9.54 0.77 22.45
C GLY A 80 -10.73 -0.18 22.23
N ILE A 81 -10.76 -0.91 21.12
CA ILE A 81 -11.79 -1.93 20.82
C ILE A 81 -11.58 -3.15 21.71
N GLU A 82 -10.36 -3.64 21.85
CA GLU A 82 -10.01 -4.78 22.72
C GLU A 82 -10.43 -4.53 24.17
N ALA A 83 -10.17 -3.33 24.69
CA ALA A 83 -10.60 -2.96 26.04
C ALA A 83 -12.14 -2.95 26.20
N ARG A 84 -12.87 -2.48 25.18
CA ARG A 84 -14.35 -2.50 25.17
C ARG A 84 -14.89 -3.92 25.09
N ILE A 85 -14.27 -4.78 24.29
CA ILE A 85 -14.63 -6.20 24.20
C ILE A 85 -14.44 -6.88 25.55
N GLY A 86 -13.28 -6.72 26.20
CA GLY A 86 -13.05 -7.28 27.53
C GLY A 86 -14.05 -6.79 28.58
N SER A 87 -14.46 -5.52 28.52
CA SER A 87 -15.52 -4.99 29.38
C SER A 87 -16.89 -5.64 29.11
N LEU A 88 -17.22 -5.87 27.83
CA LEU A 88 -18.46 -6.53 27.43
C LEU A 88 -18.48 -8.00 27.86
N GLU A 89 -17.38 -8.73 27.64
CA GLU A 89 -17.22 -10.12 28.09
C GLU A 89 -17.46 -10.23 29.61
N GLY A 90 -16.86 -9.33 30.40
CA GLY A 90 -17.08 -9.30 31.85
C GLY A 90 -18.52 -8.94 32.27
N ARG A 91 -19.25 -8.16 31.47
CA ARG A 91 -20.68 -7.89 31.69
C ARG A 91 -21.54 -9.10 31.34
N VAL A 92 -21.26 -9.76 30.21
CA VAL A 92 -21.95 -10.96 29.75
C VAL A 92 -21.78 -12.09 30.77
N GLY A 93 -20.56 -12.36 31.24
CA GLY A 93 -20.33 -13.39 32.25
C GLY A 93 -21.09 -13.14 33.56
N ARG A 94 -21.24 -11.88 33.99
CA ARG A 94 -22.07 -11.54 35.16
C ARG A 94 -23.57 -11.80 34.91
N LEU A 95 -24.06 -11.43 33.73
CA LEU A 95 -25.45 -11.68 33.35
C LEU A 95 -25.74 -13.19 33.26
N GLU A 96 -24.83 -13.96 32.68
CA GLU A 96 -24.93 -15.43 32.62
C GLU A 96 -25.01 -16.04 34.01
N GLY A 97 -24.16 -15.58 34.95
CA GLY A 97 -24.20 -16.01 36.34
C GLY A 97 -25.52 -15.68 37.05
N GLN A 98 -26.02 -14.44 36.88
CA GLN A 98 -27.30 -14.01 37.45
C GLN A 98 -28.48 -14.80 36.86
N MET A 99 -28.48 -15.02 35.54
CA MET A 99 -29.51 -15.79 34.86
C MET A 99 -29.50 -17.26 35.30
N SER A 100 -28.32 -17.85 35.49
CA SER A 100 -28.18 -19.20 36.06
C SER A 100 -28.83 -19.30 37.44
N LEU A 101 -28.58 -18.31 38.31
CA LEU A 101 -29.19 -18.25 39.63
C LEU A 101 -30.71 -18.11 39.54
N PHE A 102 -31.19 -17.22 38.66
CA PHE A 102 -32.63 -17.02 38.45
C PHE A 102 -33.32 -18.30 37.97
N ILE A 103 -32.73 -19.02 37.00
CA ILE A 103 -33.25 -20.30 36.51
C ILE A 103 -33.31 -21.33 37.65
N LYS A 104 -32.26 -21.43 38.48
CA LYS A 104 -32.24 -22.33 39.64
C LYS A 104 -33.36 -22.00 40.63
N MET A 105 -33.54 -20.72 40.97
CA MET A 105 -34.63 -20.30 41.86
C MET A 105 -35.99 -20.60 41.22
N PHE A 106 -36.17 -20.28 39.94
CA PHE A 106 -37.41 -20.54 39.23
C PHE A 106 -37.78 -22.02 39.27
N ILE A 107 -36.84 -22.93 38.98
CA ILE A 107 -37.09 -24.37 39.07
C ILE A 107 -37.40 -24.79 40.51
N ALA A 108 -36.62 -24.32 41.49
CA ALA A 108 -36.78 -24.69 42.89
C ALA A 108 -38.15 -24.30 43.46
N PHE A 109 -38.72 -23.16 43.04
CA PHE A 109 -40.04 -22.72 43.52
C PHE A 109 -41.19 -23.27 42.66
N ASN A 110 -41.08 -23.23 41.33
CA ASN A 110 -42.22 -23.55 40.46
C ASN A 110 -42.46 -25.07 40.36
N LEU A 111 -41.42 -25.90 40.38
CA LEU A 111 -41.58 -27.35 40.21
C LEU A 111 -42.37 -27.99 41.36
N PRO A 112 -42.09 -27.72 42.66
CA PRO A 112 -42.90 -28.25 43.76
C PRO A 112 -44.34 -27.75 43.74
N ILE A 113 -44.58 -26.48 43.39
CA ILE A 113 -45.92 -25.90 43.31
C ILE A 113 -46.74 -26.60 42.23
N LEU A 114 -46.17 -26.78 41.04
CA LEU A 114 -46.81 -27.51 39.94
C LEU A 114 -47.14 -28.95 40.35
N LEU A 115 -46.20 -29.66 40.97
CA LEU A 115 -46.44 -31.01 41.47
C LEU A 115 -47.55 -31.06 42.52
N GLY A 116 -47.60 -30.08 43.43
CA GLY A 116 -48.66 -29.95 44.43
C GLY A 116 -50.03 -29.72 43.80
N ILE A 117 -50.14 -28.81 42.84
CA ILE A 117 -51.38 -28.55 42.09
C ILE A 117 -51.83 -29.79 41.34
N ILE A 118 -50.92 -30.46 40.62
CA ILE A 118 -51.22 -31.71 39.89
C ILE A 118 -51.74 -32.77 40.87
N GLY A 119 -51.09 -32.95 42.02
CA GLY A 119 -51.54 -33.90 43.05
C GLY A 119 -52.94 -33.61 43.57
N ILE A 120 -53.27 -32.33 43.83
CA ILE A 120 -54.60 -31.91 44.27
C ILE A 120 -55.64 -32.18 43.17
N LEU A 121 -55.34 -31.84 41.91
CA LEU A 121 -56.25 -32.07 40.77
C LEU A 121 -56.52 -33.56 40.54
N LEU A 122 -55.49 -34.40 40.59
CA LEU A 122 -55.66 -35.85 40.48
C LEU A 122 -56.56 -36.38 41.61
N LYS A 123 -56.36 -35.91 42.85
CA LYS A 123 -57.22 -36.29 43.98
C LYS A 123 -58.67 -35.89 43.76
N LEU A 124 -58.96 -34.75 43.13
CA LEU A 124 -60.33 -34.31 42.84
C LEU A 124 -61.01 -35.10 41.71
N VAL A 125 -60.23 -35.71 40.83
CA VAL A 125 -60.75 -36.45 39.66
C VAL A 125 -60.98 -37.93 39.99
N PHE A 126 -60.12 -38.53 40.82
CA PHE A 126 -60.14 -39.96 41.13
C PHE A 126 -60.79 -40.32 42.47
N LEU A 127 -61.35 -39.35 43.20
CA LEU A 127 -62.00 -39.50 44.50
C LEU A 127 -63.40 -38.88 44.45
#